data_AF-A0A4V5LYN8-F1
#
_entry.id   AF-A0A4V5LYN8-F1
#
_cell.length_a   1.000
_cell.length_b   1.000
_cell.length_c   1.000
_cell.angle_alpha   90.00
_cell.angle_beta   90.00
_cell.angle_gamma   90.00
#
_symmetry.space_group_name_H-M   'P 1'
#
loop_
_entity.id
_entity.type
_entity.pdbx_description
1 polymer ?
#
loop_
_entity_poly.entity_id
_entity_poly.type
_entity_poly.pdbx_seq_one_letter_code
_entity_poly.pdbx_strand_id
1 'polypeptide(L)'
;MSDNNLEKDENPSAEELQKYENSLQLVFYEGQISWQMNVLFVGLNIGIGTILQSKLENFDRLGTLTVVLSIIGLIINTFWLGTFFRNNRYYEFRMAQARSAEPEQFNLVNGAGFKFSNGQKITFPATSSVEKSKHKLSSFEQLCSNKMAILVSIICFLGGFLFLLIASLIPSIKVLCK
;
A
#
# COMPACT_ATOMS: atom_id res chain seq x y z
N MET A 1 -21.30 39.40 -40.31
CA MET A 1 -20.79 39.04 -38.98
C MET A 1 -20.96 37.53 -38.90
N SER A 2 -19.96 36.80 -39.41
CA SER A 2 -20.00 35.34 -39.45
C SER A 2 -19.49 34.84 -38.11
N ASP A 3 -20.39 34.25 -37.34
CA ASP A 3 -20.05 33.50 -36.13
C ASP A 3 -19.22 32.29 -36.55
N ASN A 4 -17.89 32.46 -36.50
CA ASN A 4 -16.94 31.36 -36.52
C ASN A 4 -17.08 30.60 -35.20
N ASN A 5 -18.08 29.71 -35.14
CA ASN A 5 -18.07 28.57 -34.24
C ASN A 5 -16.90 27.68 -34.67
N LEU A 6 -15.71 27.97 -34.13
CA LEU A 6 -14.65 26.99 -34.02
C LEU A 6 -15.23 25.83 -33.22
N GLU A 7 -15.67 24.78 -33.93
CA GLU A 7 -15.78 23.45 -33.35
C GLU A 7 -14.47 23.20 -32.62
N LYS A 8 -14.54 23.31 -31.30
CA LYS A 8 -13.43 22.99 -30.41
C LYS A 8 -13.21 21.50 -30.63
N ASP A 9 -12.19 21.16 -31.39
CA ASP A 9 -11.82 19.79 -31.72
C ASP A 9 -11.87 18.97 -30.41
N GLU A 10 -12.92 18.15 -30.25
CA GLU A 10 -13.23 17.48 -28.98
C GLU A 10 -12.18 16.39 -28.67
N ASN A 11 -11.32 16.07 -29.64
CA ASN A 11 -10.25 15.12 -29.48
C ASN A 11 -9.06 15.75 -28.73
N PRO A 12 -8.48 15.01 -27.78
CA PRO A 12 -7.33 15.49 -27.05
C PRO A 12 -6.15 15.57 -28.01
N SER A 13 -5.31 16.59 -27.85
CA SER A 13 -4.09 16.68 -28.65
C SER A 13 -3.19 15.47 -28.42
N ALA A 14 -2.39 15.10 -29.41
CA ALA A 14 -1.42 14.01 -29.28
C ALA A 14 -0.46 14.23 -28.09
N GLU A 15 -0.11 15.48 -27.78
CA GLU A 15 0.73 15.84 -26.64
C GLU A 15 0.03 15.59 -25.29
N GLU A 16 -1.24 15.95 -25.16
CA GLU A 16 -2.03 15.68 -23.94
C GLU A 16 -2.21 14.18 -23.69
N LEU A 17 -2.49 13.42 -24.75
CA LEU A 17 -2.56 11.95 -24.69
C LEU A 17 -1.24 11.35 -24.22
N GLN A 18 -0.13 11.77 -24.81
CA GLN A 18 1.20 11.27 -24.44
C GLN A 18 1.54 11.62 -22.98
N LYS A 19 1.21 12.82 -22.52
CA LYS A 19 1.42 13.23 -21.13
C LYS A 19 0.60 12.41 -20.15
N TYR A 20 -0.67 12.14 -20.47
CA TYR A 20 -1.53 11.29 -19.67
C TYR A 20 -1.01 9.85 -19.61
N GLU A 21 -0.65 9.27 -20.76
CA GLU A 21 -0.10 7.91 -20.84
C GLU A 21 1.18 7.76 -20.02
N ASN A 22 2.13 8.69 -20.17
CA ASN A 22 3.36 8.72 -19.38
C ASN A 22 3.06 8.82 -17.87
N SER A 23 2.06 9.63 -17.49
CA SER A 23 1.65 9.77 -16.09
C SER A 23 1.05 8.47 -15.54
N LEU A 24 0.26 7.76 -16.33
CA LEU A 24 -0.28 6.45 -15.97
C LEU A 24 0.82 5.40 -15.83
N GLN A 25 1.75 5.34 -16.78
CA GLN A 25 2.88 4.41 -16.74
C GLN A 25 3.72 4.61 -15.46
N LEU A 26 3.97 5.87 -15.07
CA LEU A 26 4.64 6.19 -13.82
C LEU A 26 3.85 5.70 -12.60
N VAL A 27 2.53 5.90 -12.57
CA VAL A 27 1.67 5.40 -11.48
C VAL A 27 1.72 3.88 -11.38
N PHE A 28 1.65 3.17 -12.51
CA PHE A 28 1.73 1.71 -12.54
C PHE A 28 3.09 1.21 -12.07
N TYR A 29 4.17 1.84 -12.54
CA TYR A 29 5.53 1.52 -12.12
C TYR A 29 5.71 1.66 -10.59
N GLU A 30 5.26 2.78 -10.01
CA GLU A 30 5.32 3.00 -8.56
C GLU A 30 4.44 2.03 -7.77
N GLY A 31 3.27 1.68 -8.30
CA GLY A 31 2.40 0.66 -7.73
C GLY A 31 3.07 -0.73 -7.71
N GLN A 32 3.73 -1.10 -8.80
CA GLN A 32 4.44 -2.37 -8.91
C GLN A 32 5.63 -2.45 -7.96
N ILE A 33 6.44 -1.39 -7.86
CA ILE A 33 7.53 -1.31 -6.88
C ILE A 33 6.99 -1.47 -5.47
N SER A 34 5.92 -0.75 -5.13
CA SER A 34 5.31 -0.81 -3.80
C SER A 34 4.84 -2.22 -3.45
N TRP A 35 4.26 -2.94 -4.42
CA TRP A 35 3.85 -4.33 -4.27
C TRP A 35 5.05 -5.28 -4.09
N GLN A 36 6.06 -5.19 -4.95
CA GLN A 36 7.26 -6.03 -4.87
C GLN A 36 8.01 -5.84 -3.54
N MET A 37 8.11 -4.59 -3.09
CA MET A 37 8.69 -4.25 -1.79
C MET A 37 7.92 -4.89 -0.63
N ASN A 38 6.58 -4.91 -0.69
CA ASN A 38 5.77 -5.58 0.31
C ASN A 38 5.97 -7.11 0.31
N VAL A 39 6.04 -7.75 -0.86
CA VAL A 39 6.33 -9.20 -0.97
C VAL A 39 7.69 -9.52 -0.34
N LEU A 40 8.71 -8.70 -0.60
CA LEU A 40 10.04 -8.85 0.00
C LEU A 40 9.99 -8.69 1.52
N PHE A 41 9.25 -7.70 2.02
CA PHE A 41 9.05 -7.47 3.45
C PHE A 41 8.44 -8.70 4.16
N VAL A 42 7.35 -9.25 3.60
CA VAL A 42 6.69 -10.43 4.15
C VAL A 42 7.63 -11.64 4.10
N GLY A 43 8.32 -11.85 2.98
CA GLY A 43 9.28 -12.96 2.82
C GLY A 43 10.42 -12.90 3.84
N LEU A 44 10.99 -11.72 4.08
CA LEU A 44 12.04 -11.53 5.09
C LEU A 44 11.54 -11.82 6.50
N ASN A 45 10.36 -11.32 6.87
CA ASN A 45 9.81 -11.56 8.21
C ASN A 45 9.42 -13.02 8.43
N ILE A 46 8.90 -13.71 7.41
CA ILE A 46 8.68 -15.17 7.47
C ILE A 46 10.02 -15.89 7.67
N GLY A 47 11.06 -15.52 6.93
CA GLY A 47 12.40 -16.11 7.07
C GLY A 47 12.96 -15.95 8.49
N ILE A 48 12.88 -14.74 9.06
CA ILE A 48 13.30 -14.47 10.45
C ILE A 48 12.43 -15.26 11.44
N GLY A 49 11.12 -15.32 11.20
CA GLY A 49 10.18 -16.08 12.02
C GLY A 49 10.51 -17.58 12.06
N THR A 50 10.82 -18.19 10.92
CA THR A 50 11.24 -19.60 10.84
C THR A 50 12.56 -19.86 11.58
N ILE A 51 13.53 -18.95 11.47
CA ILE A 51 14.79 -19.05 12.24
C ILE A 51 14.50 -19.00 13.74
N LEU A 52 13.62 -18.08 14.16
CA LEU A 52 13.21 -17.94 15.55
C LEU A 52 12.41 -19.15 16.06
N GLN A 53 11.56 -19.76 15.23
CA GLN A 53 10.77 -20.93 15.63
C GLN A 53 11.64 -22.04 16.22
N SER A 54 12.77 -22.35 15.58
CA SER A 54 13.73 -23.35 16.07
C SER A 54 14.35 -23.02 17.44
N LYS A 55 14.28 -21.75 17.86
CA LYS A 55 14.78 -21.27 19.16
C LYS A 55 13.67 -21.08 20.19
N LEU A 56 12.44 -20.91 19.74
CA LEU A 56 11.26 -20.74 20.59
C LEU A 56 10.69 -22.07 21.12
N GLU A 57 11.10 -23.22 20.58
CA GLU A 57 10.72 -24.53 21.13
C GLU A 57 11.06 -24.69 22.62
N ASN A 58 12.02 -23.90 23.14
CA ASN A 58 12.37 -23.83 24.56
C ASN A 58 12.18 -22.41 25.12
N PHE A 59 10.93 -21.98 25.29
CA PHE A 59 10.56 -20.66 25.83
C PHE A 59 11.20 -20.34 27.20
N ASP A 60 11.54 -21.35 28.01
CA ASP A 60 12.17 -21.17 29.32
C ASP A 60 13.64 -20.69 29.25
N ARG A 61 14.26 -20.74 28.06
CA ARG A 61 15.64 -20.30 27.83
C ARG A 61 15.74 -19.47 26.55
N LEU A 62 15.06 -18.33 26.53
CA LEU A 62 15.31 -17.31 25.51
C LEU A 62 16.73 -16.76 25.70
N GLY A 63 17.66 -17.21 24.85
CA GLY A 63 19.08 -16.84 24.92
C GLY A 63 19.39 -15.47 24.28
N THR A 64 20.63 -15.02 24.43
CA THR A 64 21.16 -13.76 23.88
C THR A 64 20.91 -13.62 22.37
N LEU A 65 20.93 -14.72 21.62
CA LEU A 65 20.62 -14.71 20.19
C LEU A 65 19.19 -14.24 19.90
N THR A 66 18.20 -14.62 20.71
CA THR A 66 16.81 -14.18 20.55
C THR A 66 16.67 -12.68 20.81
N VAL A 67 17.38 -12.15 21.80
CA VAL A 67 17.45 -10.70 22.07
C VAL A 67 17.99 -9.96 20.84
N VAL A 68 19.14 -10.41 20.31
CA VAL A 68 19.78 -9.81 19.14
C VAL A 68 18.86 -9.85 17.92
N LEU A 69 18.26 -11.00 17.62
CA LEU A 69 17.32 -11.14 16.50
C LEU A 69 16.06 -10.28 16.68
N SER A 70 15.58 -10.12 17.91
CA SER A 70 14.41 -9.27 18.20
C SER A 70 14.72 -7.79 17.98
N ILE A 71 15.89 -7.32 18.41
CA ILE A 71 16.35 -5.94 18.16
C ILE A 71 16.51 -5.71 16.65
N ILE A 72 17.16 -6.63 15.93
CA ILE A 72 17.32 -6.55 14.48
C ILE A 72 15.95 -6.51 13.79
N GLY A 73 15.03 -7.38 14.20
CA GLY A 73 13.66 -7.40 13.68
C GLY A 73 12.93 -6.07 13.90
N LEU A 74 13.02 -5.47 15.09
CA LEU A 74 12.44 -4.17 15.39
C LEU A 74 13.02 -3.05 14.51
N ILE A 75 14.34 -3.00 14.37
CA ILE A 75 15.02 -1.99 13.53
C ILE A 75 14.53 -2.13 12.09
N ILE A 76 14.60 -3.33 11.52
CA ILE A 76 14.18 -3.61 10.14
C ILE A 76 12.72 -3.18 9.94
N ASN A 77 11.80 -3.63 10.80
CA ASN A 77 10.38 -3.30 10.67
C ASN A 77 10.09 -1.80 10.81
N THR A 78 10.85 -1.08 11.63
CA THR A 78 10.73 0.38 11.78
C THR A 78 11.16 1.11 10.50
N PHE A 79 12.30 0.73 9.91
CA PHE A 79 12.72 1.29 8.62
C PHE A 79 11.71 0.97 7.51
N TRP A 80 11.15 -0.24 7.51
CA TRP A 80 10.09 -0.63 6.58
C TRP A 80 8.81 0.19 6.73
N LEU A 81 8.39 0.48 7.97
CA LEU A 81 7.26 1.37 8.23
C LEU A 81 7.50 2.77 7.63
N GLY A 82 8.70 3.31 7.81
CA GLY A 82 9.09 4.60 7.22
C GLY A 82 9.05 4.57 5.68
N THR A 83 9.63 3.54 5.07
CA THR A 83 9.59 3.34 3.61
C THR A 83 8.17 3.21 3.09
N PHE A 84 7.31 2.46 3.79
CA PHE A 84 5.90 2.32 3.45
C PHE A 84 5.17 3.66 3.45
N PHE A 85 5.33 4.47 4.51
CA PHE A 85 4.69 5.79 4.56
C PHE A 85 5.18 6.72 3.44
N ARG A 86 6.48 6.71 3.17
CA ARG A 86 7.06 7.51 2.09
C ARG A 86 6.52 7.09 0.73
N ASN A 87 6.58 5.80 0.41
CA ASN A 87 6.14 5.27 -0.88
C ASN A 87 4.63 5.46 -1.06
N ASN A 88 3.83 5.28 -0.01
CA ASN A 88 2.39 5.52 -0.08
C ASN A 88 2.08 6.99 -0.41
N ARG A 89 2.73 7.96 0.26
CA ARG A 89 2.55 9.38 -0.06
C ARG A 89 3.00 9.72 -1.48
N TYR A 90 4.10 9.12 -1.93
CA TYR A 90 4.62 9.34 -3.26
C TYR A 90 3.69 8.76 -4.35
N TYR A 91 3.10 7.60 -4.10
CA TYR A 91 2.07 7.02 -4.96
C TYR A 91 0.83 7.92 -5.04
N GLU A 92 0.33 8.43 -3.91
CA GLU A 92 -0.79 9.37 -3.86
C GLU A 92 -0.48 10.65 -4.67
N PHE A 93 0.76 11.15 -4.59
CA PHE A 93 1.22 12.29 -5.38
C PHE A 93 1.23 12.00 -6.88
N ARG A 94 1.77 10.85 -7.32
CA ARG A 94 1.77 10.45 -8.74
C ARG A 94 0.36 10.21 -9.28
N MET A 95 -0.52 9.63 -8.46
CA MET A 95 -1.93 9.47 -8.80
C MET A 95 -2.63 10.83 -8.99
N ALA A 96 -2.32 11.81 -8.14
CA ALA A 96 -2.84 13.18 -8.31
C ALA A 96 -2.33 13.83 -9.60
N GLN A 97 -1.06 13.62 -9.97
CA GLN A 97 -0.52 14.08 -11.26
C GLN A 97 -1.25 13.45 -12.44
N ALA A 98 -1.45 12.12 -12.42
CA ALA A 98 -2.17 11.43 -13.49
C ALA A 98 -3.61 11.95 -13.66
N ARG A 99 -4.31 12.26 -12.55
CA ARG A 99 -5.64 12.89 -12.61
C ARG A 99 -5.60 14.30 -13.18
N SER A 100 -4.59 15.10 -12.84
CA SER A 100 -4.45 16.45 -13.37
C SER A 100 -4.06 16.49 -14.86
N ALA A 101 -3.44 15.42 -15.35
CA ALA A 101 -3.06 15.26 -16.75
C ALA A 101 -4.14 14.56 -17.57
N GLU A 102 -5.24 14.12 -16.96
CA GLU A 102 -6.31 13.40 -17.65
C GLU A 102 -7.12 14.34 -18.55
N PRO A 103 -7.26 14.03 -19.84
CA PRO A 103 -8.17 14.76 -20.73
C PRO A 103 -9.62 14.70 -20.22
N GLU A 104 -10.35 15.82 -20.30
CA GLU A 104 -11.70 15.97 -19.74
C GLU A 104 -12.70 14.89 -20.23
N GLN A 105 -12.48 14.40 -21.46
CA GLN A 105 -13.32 13.39 -22.11
C GLN A 105 -13.18 11.97 -21.55
N PHE A 106 -12.05 11.59 -20.96
CA PHE A 106 -11.82 10.22 -20.49
C PHE A 106 -12.42 10.00 -19.10
N ASN A 107 -12.10 10.88 -18.15
CA ASN A 107 -12.66 10.86 -16.79
C ASN A 107 -12.61 9.45 -16.12
N LEU A 108 -11.55 8.69 -16.41
CA LEU A 108 -11.33 7.31 -15.99
C LEU A 108 -10.73 7.25 -14.59
N VAL A 109 -9.72 8.07 -14.32
CA VAL A 109 -9.00 8.12 -13.04
C VAL A 109 -9.56 9.22 -12.15
N ASN A 110 -10.00 10.31 -12.76
CA ASN A 110 -10.76 11.40 -12.16
C ASN A 110 -12.25 11.03 -12.09
N GLY A 111 -13.07 11.91 -11.49
CA GLY A 111 -14.52 11.76 -11.48
C GLY A 111 -15.00 10.45 -10.84
N ALA A 112 -15.56 9.54 -11.64
CA ALA A 112 -16.12 8.28 -11.17
C ALA A 112 -15.05 7.35 -10.57
N GLY A 113 -13.87 7.26 -11.20
CA GLY A 113 -12.75 6.44 -10.70
C GLY A 113 -12.24 6.93 -9.34
N PHE A 114 -12.11 8.25 -9.18
CA PHE A 114 -11.72 8.84 -7.90
C PHE A 114 -12.77 8.61 -6.81
N LYS A 115 -14.06 8.83 -7.12
CA LYS A 115 -15.17 8.59 -6.19
C LYS A 115 -15.20 7.12 -5.73
N PHE A 116 -15.02 6.18 -6.67
CA PHE A 116 -14.92 4.76 -6.36
C PHE A 116 -13.74 4.43 -5.45
N SER A 117 -12.56 4.97 -5.75
CA SER A 117 -11.35 4.74 -4.94
C SER A 117 -11.50 5.24 -3.49
N ASN A 118 -12.35 6.25 -3.28
CA ASN A 118 -12.71 6.75 -1.95
C ASN A 118 -13.87 5.98 -1.29
N GLY A 119 -14.31 4.86 -1.87
CA GLY A 119 -15.41 4.06 -1.33
C GLY A 119 -16.81 4.62 -1.59
N GLN A 120 -16.94 5.64 -2.44
CA GLN A 120 -18.26 6.19 -2.79
C GLN A 120 -18.96 5.29 -3.82
N LYS A 121 -20.29 5.28 -3.76
CA LYS A 121 -21.12 4.53 -4.72
C LYS A 121 -21.15 5.26 -6.06
N ILE A 122 -20.75 4.56 -7.12
CA ILE A 122 -20.86 5.05 -8.49
C ILE A 122 -21.90 4.25 -9.26
N THR A 123 -22.60 4.95 -10.15
CA THR A 123 -23.57 4.36 -11.07
C THR A 123 -23.09 4.69 -12.47
N PHE A 124 -22.76 3.67 -13.26
CA PHE A 124 -22.47 3.91 -14.67
C PHE A 124 -23.80 4.08 -15.43
N PRO A 125 -23.90 5.07 -16.33
CA PRO A 125 -25.05 5.14 -17.23
C PRO A 125 -25.05 3.89 -18.11
N ALA A 126 -26.22 3.31 -18.36
CA ALA A 126 -26.35 2.17 -19.23
C ALA A 126 -25.96 2.57 -20.66
N THR A 127 -24.82 2.08 -21.13
CA THR A 127 -24.54 2.00 -22.57
C THR A 127 -25.40 0.89 -23.16
N SER A 128 -25.79 1.04 -24.43
CA SER A 128 -26.93 0.41 -25.14
C SER A 128 -27.06 -1.12 -25.10
N SER A 129 -26.17 -1.83 -24.41
CA SER A 129 -26.14 -3.29 -24.29
C SER A 129 -25.83 -3.80 -22.88
N VAL A 130 -25.65 -2.94 -21.86
CA VAL A 130 -25.29 -3.35 -20.49
C VAL A 130 -26.21 -2.69 -19.46
N GLU A 131 -26.83 -3.53 -18.62
CA GLU A 131 -27.71 -3.16 -17.51
C GLU A 131 -27.02 -2.14 -16.57
N LYS A 132 -27.78 -1.20 -15.98
CA LYS A 132 -27.25 -0.21 -15.01
C LYS A 132 -26.59 -0.94 -13.84
N SER A 133 -25.27 -1.07 -13.86
CA SER A 133 -24.52 -1.67 -12.77
C SER A 133 -24.18 -0.61 -11.71
N LYS A 134 -24.59 -0.89 -10.47
CA LYS A 134 -24.22 -0.08 -9.29
C LYS A 134 -23.03 -0.74 -8.64
N HIS A 135 -21.88 -0.09 -8.69
CA HIS A 135 -20.67 -0.58 -8.02
C HIS A 135 -20.45 0.19 -6.73
N LYS A 136 -20.27 -0.54 -5.62
CA LYS A 136 -19.90 0.01 -4.31
C LYS A 136 -18.93 -0.95 -3.66
N LEU A 137 -17.81 -0.43 -3.18
CA LEU A 137 -16.94 -1.18 -2.29
C LEU A 137 -17.70 -1.49 -0.99
N SER A 138 -17.75 -2.76 -0.62
CA SER A 138 -18.23 -3.20 0.69
C SER A 138 -17.40 -2.54 1.80
N SER A 139 -17.99 -2.33 2.97
CA SER A 139 -17.28 -1.81 4.14
C SER A 139 -16.06 -2.68 4.50
N PHE A 140 -16.15 -3.99 4.26
CA PHE A 140 -15.03 -4.90 4.43
C PHE A 140 -13.91 -4.65 3.40
N GLU A 141 -14.24 -4.42 2.13
CA GLU A 141 -13.26 -4.13 1.08
C GLU A 141 -12.56 -2.78 1.31
N GLN A 142 -13.27 -1.80 1.86
CA GLN A 142 -12.68 -0.53 2.28
C GLN A 142 -11.70 -0.72 3.44
N LEU A 143 -12.06 -1.54 4.43
CA LEU A 143 -11.22 -1.85 5.58
C LEU A 143 -9.99 -2.69 5.18
N CYS A 144 -10.18 -3.63 4.26
CA CYS A 144 -9.15 -4.50 3.71
C CYS A 144 -8.42 -3.91 2.50
N SER A 145 -8.39 -2.58 2.39
CA SER A 145 -7.53 -1.91 1.40
C SER A 145 -6.09 -2.42 1.55
N ASN A 146 -5.40 -2.63 0.42
CA ASN A 146 -4.00 -3.06 0.40
C ASN A 146 -3.12 -2.20 1.31
N LYS A 147 -3.40 -0.89 1.38
CA LYS A 147 -2.71 0.04 2.30
C LYS A 147 -2.85 -0.38 3.77
N MET A 148 -4.07 -0.70 4.20
CA MET A 148 -4.34 -1.11 5.58
C MET A 148 -3.78 -2.50 5.88
N ALA A 149 -3.90 -3.44 4.94
CA ALA A 149 -3.36 -4.79 5.10
C ALA A 149 -1.84 -4.79 5.34
N ILE A 150 -1.10 -3.97 4.57
CA ILE A 150 0.36 -3.82 4.72
C ILE A 150 0.69 -3.17 6.05
N LEU A 151 0.01 -2.08 6.41
CA LEU A 151 0.24 -1.39 7.68
C LEU A 151 0.01 -2.30 8.88
N VAL A 152 -1.10 -3.04 8.89
CA VAL A 152 -1.42 -4.01 9.95
C VAL A 152 -0.34 -5.08 10.04
N SER A 153 0.12 -5.59 8.89
CA SER A 153 1.20 -6.59 8.86
C SER A 153 2.49 -6.06 9.51
N ILE A 154 2.92 -4.85 9.17
CA ILE A 154 4.11 -4.22 9.77
C ILE A 154 3.94 -4.03 11.29
N ILE A 155 2.77 -3.58 11.74
CA ILE A 155 2.46 -3.40 13.16
C ILE A 155 2.48 -4.74 13.89
N CYS A 156 1.90 -5.80 13.32
CA CYS A 156 1.92 -7.13 13.90
C CYS A 156 3.36 -7.65 14.08
N PHE A 157 4.23 -7.46 13.09
CA PHE A 157 5.64 -7.83 13.22
C PHE A 157 6.37 -7.00 14.28
N LEU A 158 6.17 -5.68 14.32
CA LEU A 158 6.73 -4.83 15.38
C LEU A 158 6.29 -5.30 16.77
N GLY A 159 5.00 -5.55 16.96
CA GLY A 159 4.45 -6.06 18.22
C GLY A 159 5.03 -7.42 18.59
N GLY A 160 5.15 -8.33 17.61
CA GLY A 160 5.74 -9.66 17.80
C GLY A 160 7.20 -9.59 18.25
N PHE A 161 8.05 -8.83 17.56
CA PHE A 161 9.46 -8.68 17.97
C PHE A 161 9.62 -7.94 19.30
N LEU A 162 8.76 -6.96 19.60
CA LEU A 162 8.77 -6.28 20.90
C LEU A 162 8.39 -7.25 22.03
N PHE A 163 7.37 -8.06 21.82
CA PHE A 163 6.97 -9.10 22.77
C PHE A 163 8.11 -10.09 23.03
N LEU A 164 8.75 -10.59 21.97
CA LEU A 164 9.90 -11.50 22.09
C LEU A 164 11.06 -10.87 22.87
N LEU A 165 11.35 -9.59 22.61
CA LEU A 165 12.37 -8.84 23.32
C LEU A 165 12.04 -8.77 24.82
N ILE A 166 10.83 -8.33 25.19
CA ILE A 166 10.40 -8.23 26.58
C ILE A 166 10.44 -9.61 27.26
N ALA A 167 9.89 -10.64 26.61
CA ALA A 167 9.87 -12.00 27.11
C ALA A 167 11.30 -12.54 27.35
N SER A 168 12.27 -12.20 26.50
CA SER A 168 13.66 -12.62 26.66
C SER A 168 14.43 -11.91 27.78
N LEU A 169 14.03 -10.69 28.14
CA LEU A 169 14.66 -9.90 29.20
C LEU A 169 14.20 -10.33 30.61
N ILE A 170 12.95 -10.77 30.78
CA ILE A 170 12.38 -11.16 32.08
C ILE A 170 13.19 -12.28 32.79
N PRO A 171 13.56 -13.39 32.13
CA PRO A 171 14.38 -14.44 32.74
C PRO A 171 15.78 -13.95 33.08
N SER A 172 16.37 -13.12 32.21
CA SER A 172 17.72 -12.57 32.38
C SER A 172 17.83 -11.68 33.62
N ILE A 173 16.79 -10.89 33.92
CA ILE A 173 16.70 -10.07 35.13
C ILE A 173 16.56 -10.95 36.39
N LYS A 174 15.75 -12.01 36.34
CA LYS A 174 15.57 -12.93 37.49
C LYS A 174 16.85 -13.68 37.88
N VAL A 175 17.74 -13.96 36.93
CA VAL A 175 19.04 -14.58 37.20
C VAL A 175 20.01 -13.58 37.84
N LEU A 176 19.95 -12.30 37.48
CA LEU A 176 20.82 -11.26 38.05
C LEU A 176 20.43 -10.83 39.47
N CYS A 177 19.15 -10.98 39.86
CA CYS A 177 18.64 -10.62 41.19
C CYS A 177 18.71 -11.77 42.22
N LYS A 178 19.33 -12.89 41.86
CA LYS A 178 19.60 -14.02 42.77
C LYS A 178 21.08 -14.04 43.14
#